data_AF-A0A8C9G974-F1
#
_entry.id   AF-A0A8C9G974-F1
#
_cell.length_a   1.000
_cell.length_b   1.000
_cell.length_c   1.000
_cell.angle_alpha   90.00
_cell.angle_beta   90.00
_cell.angle_gamma   90.00
#
_symmetry.space_group_name_H-M   'P 1'
#
loop_
_entity.id
_entity.type
_entity.pdbx_description
1 polymer ?
#
loop_
_entity_poly.entity_id
_entity_poly.type
_entity_poly.pdbx_seq_one_letter_code
_entity_poly.pdbx_strand_id
1 'polypeptide(L)'
;MEASWGSVNAERGWYVSAQQPEEAEAEELSPLLSNELHRQRSPGVSFGLSVFNLMNAIMGSGILGLAYIMANTGILGFSFLLLTVALLASYSVHLLLSMCIQTAVTSYEDLGLFAFGLPGKVVVAGTIIIQNIGAMSSYLLIVKTEFPAAIAEFLTGDYSRYWYLDGQTLLIIICVGIVFPLALLPKIGFLGYTSSLSFFFMMFFALVVIIKKWSIPCPLTLNYVEKCFQISNATDDCKPKLFHFSKESAYALPTMAFSFLCHTSILPIYCELQSPSKKRMQNVTNTAIALSFLIYFISALFGYLTFYDKVESELLKGYSKYLPHDVVVMTVKLCILFAVLLTVPLIHFPARKAVMMMFFSNFPFSWIHHFLITLALNIIIVLLAIYVPDIRNVFGVVGASTSTCLIFIFPGLFYLKLSREDFLSWKKFGGLLSHRLECSGAISAHCSLCLLDSSNPPTSGVAGTTGRGTMEMCTQRKGSVRTQQRGLRRTKPVHTLTLHFPTSRTVSK
;
A
#
# COMPACT_ATOMS: atom_id res chain seq x y z
N MET A 1 19.74 -27.06 -63.00
CA MET A 1 19.78 -25.61 -63.22
C MET A 1 18.91 -24.97 -62.16
N GLU A 2 19.55 -24.13 -61.36
CA GLU A 2 19.11 -23.56 -60.08
C GLU A 2 18.21 -22.32 -60.21
N ALA A 3 17.69 -21.93 -59.04
CA ALA A 3 17.25 -20.60 -58.59
C ALA A 3 15.86 -20.13 -59.05
N SER A 4 15.05 -19.41 -58.26
CA SER A 4 15.35 -18.57 -57.07
C SER A 4 14.10 -18.38 -56.20
N TRP A 5 14.34 -18.19 -54.90
CA TRP A 5 13.35 -17.87 -53.85
C TRP A 5 13.00 -16.38 -53.80
N GLY A 6 11.79 -16.06 -53.32
CA GLY A 6 11.39 -14.70 -52.90
C GLY A 6 10.33 -14.75 -51.79
N SER A 7 10.78 -14.64 -50.54
CA SER A 7 9.96 -14.58 -49.33
C SER A 7 9.66 -13.12 -48.95
N VAL A 8 8.38 -12.79 -48.74
CA VAL A 8 7.91 -11.47 -48.30
C VAL A 8 7.92 -11.38 -46.77
N ASN A 9 8.50 -10.30 -46.26
CA ASN A 9 8.75 -10.00 -44.84
C ASN A 9 7.47 -9.81 -44.02
N ALA A 10 7.37 -10.53 -42.90
CA ALA A 10 6.48 -10.22 -41.78
C ALA A 10 7.29 -9.53 -40.67
N GLU A 11 6.86 -8.32 -40.27
CA GLU A 11 7.47 -7.54 -39.19
C GLU A 11 7.35 -8.28 -37.84
N ARG A 12 8.49 -8.44 -37.16
CA ARG A 12 8.64 -9.18 -35.92
C ARG A 12 8.60 -8.22 -34.74
N GLY A 13 7.55 -8.35 -33.92
CA GLY A 13 7.38 -7.65 -32.64
C GLY A 13 8.45 -8.03 -31.61
N TRP A 14 8.65 -7.11 -30.67
CA TRP A 14 9.71 -7.12 -29.66
C TRP A 14 9.50 -8.24 -28.63
N TYR A 15 10.31 -9.31 -28.72
CA TYR A 15 10.53 -10.25 -27.62
C TYR A 15 12.05 -10.43 -27.44
N VAL A 16 12.60 -9.81 -26.40
CA VAL A 16 13.97 -10.06 -25.95
C VAL A 16 13.94 -11.35 -25.12
N SER A 17 14.34 -12.45 -25.74
CA SER A 17 14.58 -13.73 -25.07
C SER A 17 15.91 -13.65 -24.32
N ALA A 18 15.89 -13.89 -23.02
CA ALA A 18 17.09 -14.13 -22.23
C ALA A 18 17.49 -15.60 -22.40
N GLN A 19 18.47 -15.85 -23.28
CA GLN A 19 18.98 -17.19 -23.54
C GLN A 19 20.08 -17.54 -22.51
N GLN A 20 19.94 -18.69 -21.85
CA GLN A 20 21.03 -19.34 -21.12
C GLN A 20 22.04 -19.93 -22.12
N PRO A 21 23.35 -19.99 -21.80
CA PRO A 21 24.36 -20.47 -22.73
C PRO A 21 24.43 -22.01 -22.71
N GLU A 22 24.17 -22.63 -23.87
CA GLU A 22 24.68 -23.96 -24.20
C GLU A 22 26.09 -23.78 -24.78
N GLU A 23 27.05 -24.49 -24.19
CA GLU A 23 28.41 -24.65 -24.71
C GLU A 23 28.37 -25.44 -26.02
N ALA A 24 28.67 -24.78 -27.14
CA ALA A 24 29.09 -25.45 -28.37
C ALA A 24 29.95 -24.48 -29.21
N GLU A 25 31.23 -24.84 -29.28
CA GLU A 25 32.27 -24.56 -30.29
C GLU A 25 32.31 -23.20 -31.01
N ALA A 26 33.43 -22.52 -30.77
CA ALA A 26 33.82 -21.26 -31.38
C ALA A 26 34.22 -21.43 -32.86
N GLU A 27 33.55 -20.71 -33.75
CA GLU A 27 34.12 -20.27 -35.02
C GLU A 27 33.93 -18.76 -35.18
N GLU A 28 34.99 -18.10 -35.64
CA GLU A 28 35.24 -16.66 -35.58
C GLU A 28 34.12 -15.79 -36.19
N LEU A 29 33.49 -14.96 -35.35
CA LEU A 29 32.78 -13.76 -35.81
C LEU A 29 33.37 -12.52 -35.13
N SER A 30 33.84 -11.61 -35.98
CA SER A 30 34.55 -10.35 -35.72
C SER A 30 34.33 -9.65 -34.35
N PRO A 31 35.41 -9.17 -33.70
CA PRO A 31 35.38 -8.54 -32.36
C PRO A 31 34.74 -7.13 -32.33
N LEU A 32 34.40 -6.56 -33.48
CA LEU A 32 33.78 -5.22 -33.57
C LEU A 32 32.27 -5.24 -33.35
N LEU A 33 31.58 -6.32 -33.75
CA LEU A 33 30.13 -6.43 -33.57
C LEU A 33 29.77 -6.76 -32.10
N SER A 34 30.59 -7.55 -31.40
CA SER A 34 30.43 -7.82 -29.97
C SER A 34 30.67 -6.59 -29.11
N ASN A 35 31.62 -5.73 -29.49
CA ASN A 35 31.88 -4.46 -28.82
C ASN A 35 30.75 -3.44 -29.03
N GLU A 36 30.16 -3.35 -30.22
CA GLU A 36 29.03 -2.43 -30.45
C GLU A 36 27.73 -2.93 -29.77
N LEU A 37 27.50 -4.25 -29.70
CA LEU A 37 26.36 -4.84 -28.97
C LEU A 37 26.50 -4.68 -27.45
N HIS A 38 27.73 -4.70 -26.92
CA HIS A 38 28.01 -4.38 -25.52
C HIS A 38 27.95 -2.87 -25.21
N ARG A 39 28.20 -1.99 -26.20
CA ARG A 39 28.24 -0.54 -26.00
C ARG A 39 26.86 0.14 -25.97
N GLN A 40 25.78 -0.54 -26.40
CA GLN A 40 24.42 0.02 -26.40
C GLN A 40 23.54 -0.35 -25.20
N ARG A 41 24.01 -1.14 -24.24
CA ARG A 41 23.26 -1.34 -22.98
C ARG A 41 23.61 -0.18 -22.05
N SER A 42 22.68 0.77 -21.87
CA SER A 42 22.81 1.80 -20.84
C SER A 42 23.29 1.14 -19.54
N PRO A 43 24.31 1.70 -18.85
CA PRO A 43 24.81 1.09 -17.63
C PRO A 43 23.64 0.94 -16.67
N GLY A 44 23.32 -0.32 -16.33
CA GLY A 44 22.20 -0.62 -15.44
C GLY A 44 22.33 0.10 -14.10
N VAL A 45 21.23 0.23 -13.38
CA VAL A 45 21.17 0.93 -12.10
C VAL A 45 22.00 0.18 -11.06
N SER A 46 22.81 0.92 -10.29
CA SER A 46 23.68 0.32 -9.27
C SER A 46 22.86 -0.34 -8.15
N PHE A 47 23.52 -1.20 -7.34
CA PHE A 47 22.86 -1.88 -6.22
C PHE A 47 22.24 -0.89 -5.23
N GLY A 48 22.98 0.16 -4.83
CA GLY A 48 22.50 1.16 -3.87
C GLY A 48 21.33 1.99 -4.40
N LEU A 49 21.38 2.46 -5.65
CA LEU A 49 20.26 3.18 -6.26
C LEU A 49 19.01 2.29 -6.39
N SER A 50 19.18 0.99 -6.66
CA SER A 50 18.07 0.03 -6.71
C SER A 50 17.43 -0.18 -5.33
N VAL A 51 18.24 -0.20 -4.25
CA VAL A 51 17.75 -0.20 -2.88
C VAL A 51 16.94 1.06 -2.60
N PHE A 52 17.45 2.24 -2.95
CA PHE A 52 16.71 3.50 -2.73
C PHE A 52 15.43 3.60 -3.55
N ASN A 53 15.42 3.15 -4.80
CA ASN A 53 14.20 3.07 -5.62
C ASN A 53 13.15 2.17 -4.97
N LEU A 54 13.57 1.01 -4.46
CA LEU A 54 12.65 0.08 -3.79
C LEU A 54 12.18 0.61 -2.44
N MET A 55 13.05 1.27 -1.67
CA MET A 55 12.67 1.93 -0.42
C MET A 55 11.70 3.08 -0.66
N ASN A 56 11.85 3.85 -1.73
CA ASN A 56 10.91 4.92 -2.07
C ASN A 56 9.51 4.37 -2.40
N ALA A 57 9.44 3.18 -3.01
CA ALA A 57 8.18 2.47 -3.22
C ALA A 57 7.55 1.96 -1.91
N ILE A 58 8.37 1.57 -0.92
CA ILE A 58 7.90 1.10 0.39
C ILE A 58 7.46 2.29 1.26
N MET A 59 8.37 3.24 1.54
CA MET A 59 8.24 4.25 2.61
C MET A 59 7.02 5.15 2.48
N GLY A 60 6.81 5.67 1.27
CA GLY A 60 5.61 6.36 0.83
C GLY A 60 4.83 7.19 1.87
N SER A 61 3.50 7.16 1.74
CA SER A 61 2.57 7.78 2.68
C SER A 61 2.32 6.89 3.90
N GLY A 62 2.68 5.60 3.79
CA GLY A 62 2.38 4.58 4.80
C GLY A 62 3.00 4.88 6.16
N ILE A 63 4.19 5.48 6.19
CA ILE A 63 4.89 5.86 7.42
C ILE A 63 4.06 6.79 8.35
N LEU A 64 3.24 7.67 7.79
CA LEU A 64 2.50 8.68 8.54
C LEU A 64 1.35 8.07 9.35
N GLY A 65 0.85 6.90 8.94
CA GLY A 65 -0.21 6.16 9.64
C GLY A 65 0.30 5.16 10.67
N LEU A 66 1.60 4.83 10.70
CA LEU A 66 2.10 3.74 11.55
C LEU A 66 2.08 4.07 13.05
N ALA A 67 2.29 5.33 13.44
CA ALA A 67 2.18 5.76 14.83
C ALA A 67 0.74 5.58 15.35
N TYR A 68 -0.26 5.89 14.51
CA TYR A 68 -1.68 5.66 14.82
C TYR A 68 -1.96 4.17 15.06
N ILE A 69 -1.37 3.29 14.24
CA ILE A 69 -1.52 1.84 14.45
C ILE A 69 -0.89 1.41 15.77
N MET A 70 0.32 1.90 16.10
CA MET A 70 0.97 1.58 17.37
C MET A 70 0.13 2.02 18.59
N ALA A 71 -0.52 3.17 18.53
CA ALA A 71 -1.44 3.63 19.59
C ALA A 71 -2.62 2.65 19.80
N ASN A 72 -3.11 2.03 18.73
CA ASN A 72 -4.28 1.15 18.77
C ASN A 72 -3.96 -0.32 19.07
N THR A 73 -2.74 -0.79 18.80
CA THR A 73 -2.29 -2.17 19.04
C THR A 73 -1.41 -2.32 20.29
N GLY A 74 -0.84 -1.22 20.79
CA GLY A 74 0.24 -1.22 21.78
C GLY A 74 1.60 -1.55 21.15
N ILE A 75 2.68 -1.29 21.91
CA ILE A 75 4.07 -1.39 21.43
C ILE A 75 4.43 -2.83 21.02
N LEU A 76 4.13 -3.83 21.87
CA LEU A 76 4.51 -5.21 21.59
C LEU A 76 3.68 -5.80 20.45
N GLY A 77 2.37 -5.51 20.44
CA GLY A 77 1.47 -5.90 19.36
C GLY A 77 1.89 -5.32 18.01
N PHE A 78 2.21 -4.02 17.97
CA PHE A 78 2.74 -3.36 16.79
C PHE A 78 4.05 -4.01 16.31
N SER A 79 5.01 -4.20 17.22
CA SER A 79 6.34 -4.76 16.89
C SER A 79 6.21 -6.14 16.25
N PHE A 80 5.37 -7.00 16.84
CA PHE A 80 5.13 -8.34 16.34
C PHE A 80 4.47 -8.34 14.97
N LEU A 81 3.42 -7.52 14.78
CA LEU A 81 2.71 -7.40 13.50
C LEU A 81 3.62 -6.83 12.41
N LEU A 82 4.36 -5.76 12.69
CA LEU A 82 5.26 -5.11 11.74
C LEU A 82 6.36 -6.09 11.28
N LEU A 83 6.94 -6.86 12.20
CA LEU A 83 7.95 -7.87 11.88
C LEU A 83 7.35 -8.99 11.03
N THR A 84 6.15 -9.47 11.37
CA THR A 84 5.46 -10.53 10.63
C THR A 84 5.19 -10.10 9.19
N VAL A 85 4.62 -8.91 8.98
CA VAL A 85 4.35 -8.38 7.64
C VAL A 85 5.64 -8.18 6.84
N ALA A 86 6.71 -7.66 7.46
CA ALA A 86 8.00 -7.47 6.79
C ALA A 86 8.62 -8.80 6.33
N LEU A 87 8.58 -9.85 7.17
CA LEU A 87 9.07 -11.18 6.82
C LEU A 87 8.25 -11.81 5.70
N LEU A 88 6.92 -11.70 5.75
CA LEU A 88 6.04 -12.20 4.71
C LEU A 88 6.20 -11.42 3.38
N ALA A 89 6.44 -10.11 3.43
CA ALA A 89 6.73 -9.30 2.26
C ALA A 89 8.05 -9.72 1.57
N SER A 90 9.11 -9.96 2.35
CA SER A 90 10.39 -10.48 1.83
C SER A 90 10.23 -11.88 1.22
N TYR A 91 9.49 -12.77 1.89
CA TYR A 91 9.24 -14.12 1.42
C TYR A 91 8.38 -14.17 0.15
N SER A 92 7.33 -13.37 0.07
CA SER A 92 6.47 -13.28 -1.12
C SER A 92 7.20 -12.74 -2.34
N VAL A 93 8.08 -11.75 -2.16
CA VAL A 93 9.01 -11.31 -3.20
C VAL A 93 9.90 -12.46 -3.67
N HIS A 94 10.44 -13.26 -2.75
CA HIS A 94 11.27 -14.41 -3.10
C HIS A 94 10.53 -15.41 -4.00
N LEU A 95 9.27 -15.70 -3.65
CA LEU A 95 8.40 -16.55 -4.47
C LEU A 95 8.18 -15.94 -5.85
N LEU A 96 7.81 -14.65 -5.91
CA LEU A 96 7.56 -13.93 -7.16
C LEU A 96 8.77 -13.96 -8.09
N LEU A 97 9.96 -13.59 -7.60
CA LEU A 97 11.20 -13.60 -8.37
C LEU A 97 11.57 -15.01 -8.85
N SER A 98 11.28 -16.04 -8.04
CA SER A 98 11.51 -17.43 -8.44
C SER A 98 10.64 -17.81 -9.63
N MET A 99 9.35 -17.44 -9.62
CA MET A 99 8.41 -17.76 -10.69
C MET A 99 8.70 -16.97 -11.96
N CYS A 100 9.04 -15.68 -11.86
CA CYS A 100 9.42 -14.86 -13.02
C CYS A 100 10.65 -15.42 -13.74
N ILE A 101 11.65 -15.90 -13.00
CA ILE A 101 12.86 -16.49 -13.60
C ILE A 101 12.56 -17.84 -14.26
N GLN A 102 11.73 -18.69 -13.65
CA GLN A 102 11.35 -19.99 -14.23
C GLN A 102 10.49 -19.84 -15.47
N THR A 103 9.63 -18.82 -15.53
CA THR A 103 8.70 -18.59 -16.64
C THR A 103 9.27 -17.64 -17.70
N ALA A 104 10.43 -17.03 -17.45
CA ALA A 104 11.02 -15.96 -18.26
C ALA A 104 10.09 -14.75 -18.47
N VAL A 105 9.13 -14.54 -17.56
CA VAL A 105 8.17 -13.43 -17.61
C VAL A 105 8.69 -12.22 -16.84
N THR A 106 8.57 -11.04 -17.42
CA THR A 106 9.12 -9.78 -16.89
C THR A 106 8.07 -8.81 -16.34
N SER A 107 6.80 -9.23 -16.27
CA SER A 107 5.71 -8.44 -15.69
C SER A 107 4.85 -9.27 -14.74
N TYR A 108 4.18 -8.61 -13.80
CA TYR A 108 3.36 -9.31 -12.82
C TYR A 108 2.05 -9.78 -13.49
N GLU A 109 1.51 -8.97 -14.40
CA GLU A 109 0.29 -9.25 -15.16
C GLU A 109 0.46 -10.45 -16.10
N ASP A 110 1.59 -10.56 -16.78
CA ASP A 110 1.87 -11.69 -17.67
C ASP A 110 2.14 -12.97 -16.89
N LEU A 111 2.60 -12.88 -15.63
CA LEU A 111 2.69 -14.04 -14.75
C LEU A 111 1.29 -14.57 -14.42
N GLY A 112 0.32 -13.67 -14.21
CA GLY A 112 -1.09 -14.00 -14.09
C GLY A 112 -1.65 -14.66 -15.36
N LEU A 113 -1.27 -14.16 -16.55
CA LEU A 113 -1.61 -14.76 -17.83
C LEU A 113 -1.07 -16.19 -17.95
N PHE A 114 0.19 -16.39 -17.57
CA PHE A 114 0.84 -17.68 -17.69
C PHE A 114 0.28 -18.73 -16.70
N ALA A 115 -0.10 -18.32 -15.49
CA ALA A 115 -0.63 -19.22 -14.47
C ALA A 115 -2.11 -19.60 -14.66
N PHE A 116 -2.95 -18.63 -15.04
CA PHE A 116 -4.41 -18.78 -15.05
C PHE A 116 -5.08 -18.29 -16.35
N GLY A 117 -4.31 -18.00 -17.40
CA GLY A 117 -4.82 -17.46 -18.65
C GLY A 117 -5.34 -16.03 -18.52
N LEU A 118 -6.18 -15.62 -19.47
CA LEU A 118 -6.74 -14.28 -19.54
C LEU A 118 -7.42 -13.79 -18.24
N PRO A 119 -8.24 -14.59 -17.51
CA PRO A 119 -8.84 -14.10 -16.28
C PRO A 119 -7.80 -13.78 -15.21
N GLY A 120 -6.70 -14.56 -15.14
CA GLY A 120 -5.57 -14.26 -14.25
C GLY A 120 -4.91 -12.92 -14.58
N LYS A 121 -4.66 -12.66 -15.87
CA LYS A 121 -4.10 -11.38 -16.32
C LYS A 121 -4.98 -10.19 -15.90
N VAL A 122 -6.30 -10.29 -16.13
CA VAL A 122 -7.25 -9.21 -15.82
C VAL A 122 -7.36 -8.95 -14.32
N VAL A 123 -7.45 -10.00 -13.49
CA VAL A 123 -7.55 -9.87 -12.03
C VAL A 123 -6.30 -9.22 -11.45
N VAL A 124 -5.12 -9.67 -11.88
CA VAL A 124 -3.84 -9.14 -11.42
C VAL A 124 -3.67 -7.69 -11.84
N ALA A 125 -3.88 -7.40 -13.13
CA ALA A 125 -3.73 -6.04 -13.65
C ALA A 125 -4.74 -5.07 -13.00
N GLY A 126 -6.00 -5.49 -12.82
CA GLY A 126 -7.00 -4.71 -12.10
C GLY A 126 -6.60 -4.42 -10.64
N THR A 127 -6.04 -5.41 -9.94
CA THR A 127 -5.54 -5.25 -8.56
C THR A 127 -4.38 -4.25 -8.51
N ILE A 128 -3.45 -4.31 -9.46
CA ILE A 128 -2.32 -3.36 -9.57
C ILE A 128 -2.82 -1.94 -9.85
N ILE A 129 -3.82 -1.77 -10.71
CA ILE A 129 -4.41 -0.47 -11.02
C ILE A 129 -5.07 0.13 -9.78
N ILE A 130 -5.95 -0.61 -9.12
CA ILE A 130 -6.65 -0.14 -7.91
C ILE A 130 -5.65 0.20 -6.80
N GLN A 131 -4.63 -0.64 -6.60
CA GLN A 131 -3.57 -0.39 -5.65
C GLN A 131 -2.81 0.91 -5.91
N ASN A 132 -2.38 1.12 -7.16
CA ASN A 132 -1.60 2.29 -7.52
C ASN A 132 -2.46 3.57 -7.48
N ILE A 133 -3.74 3.50 -7.84
CA ILE A 133 -4.70 4.61 -7.64
C ILE A 133 -4.81 4.94 -6.15
N GLY A 134 -4.97 3.93 -5.30
CA GLY A 134 -5.00 4.08 -3.85
C GLY A 134 -3.75 4.76 -3.31
N ALA A 135 -2.57 4.27 -3.69
CA ALA A 135 -1.30 4.84 -3.28
C ALA A 135 -1.08 6.28 -3.77
N MET A 136 -1.43 6.58 -5.02
CA MET A 136 -1.35 7.95 -5.53
C MET A 136 -2.34 8.88 -4.81
N SER A 137 -3.55 8.40 -4.51
CA SER A 137 -4.57 9.19 -3.81
C SER A 137 -4.17 9.51 -2.37
N SER A 138 -3.48 8.60 -1.66
CA SER A 138 -2.98 8.88 -0.32
C SER A 138 -1.89 9.95 -0.30
N TYR A 139 -1.03 10.02 -1.32
CA TYR A 139 -0.10 11.14 -1.46
C TYR A 139 -0.81 12.46 -1.73
N LEU A 140 -1.82 12.46 -2.61
CA LEU A 140 -2.60 13.67 -2.90
C LEU A 140 -3.42 14.13 -1.68
N LEU A 141 -3.87 13.22 -0.83
CA LEU A 141 -4.51 13.55 0.45
C LEU A 141 -3.55 14.28 1.38
N ILE A 142 -2.29 13.82 1.50
CA ILE A 142 -1.26 14.51 2.28
C ILE A 142 -1.02 15.92 1.72
N VAL A 143 -0.96 16.07 0.39
CA VAL A 143 -0.83 17.39 -0.25
C VAL A 143 -2.02 18.29 0.07
N LYS A 144 -3.25 17.76 0.03
CA LYS A 144 -4.48 18.49 0.34
C LYS A 144 -4.55 18.96 1.80
N THR A 145 -4.06 18.16 2.75
CA THR A 145 -4.13 18.49 4.19
C THR A 145 -2.94 19.32 4.66
N GLU A 146 -1.72 18.91 4.31
CA GLU A 146 -0.50 19.45 4.90
C GLU A 146 0.07 20.65 4.14
N PHE A 147 -0.17 20.79 2.84
CA PHE A 147 0.39 21.92 2.08
C PHE A 147 -0.26 23.26 2.44
N PRO A 148 -1.60 23.39 2.55
CA PRO A 148 -2.21 24.61 3.06
C PRO A 148 -1.79 24.91 4.49
N ALA A 149 -1.67 23.87 5.34
CA ALA A 149 -1.22 24.02 6.72
C ALA A 149 0.22 24.55 6.79
N ALA A 150 1.13 24.06 5.95
CA ALA A 150 2.49 24.56 5.87
C ALA A 150 2.52 26.04 5.43
N ILE A 151 1.73 26.42 4.42
CA ILE A 151 1.64 27.82 3.96
C ILE A 151 1.08 28.73 5.05
N ALA A 152 0.00 28.32 5.72
CA ALA A 152 -0.62 29.08 6.82
C ALA A 152 0.38 29.35 7.95
N GLU A 153 1.23 28.38 8.24
CA GLU A 153 2.20 28.44 9.32
C GLU A 153 3.41 29.33 8.96
N PHE A 154 3.75 29.45 7.67
CA PHE A 154 4.79 30.37 7.16
C PHE A 154 4.29 31.81 7.00
N LEU A 155 3.02 31.99 6.64
CA LEU A 155 2.41 33.30 6.47
C LEU A 155 1.81 33.75 7.80
N THR A 156 2.54 34.56 8.56
CA THR A 156 2.06 35.21 9.78
C THR A 156 0.87 36.14 9.47
N GLY A 157 -0.35 35.63 9.54
CA GLY A 157 -1.55 36.44 9.37
C GLY A 157 -2.85 35.65 9.39
N ASP A 158 -3.87 36.26 9.99
CA ASP A 158 -5.19 35.65 10.18
C ASP A 158 -6.04 35.85 8.91
N TYR A 159 -5.98 34.87 8.01
CA TYR A 159 -6.58 35.00 6.69
C TYR A 159 -7.30 33.73 6.22
N SER A 160 -8.27 33.27 7.00
CA SER A 160 -9.13 32.11 6.74
C SER A 160 -9.96 32.14 5.43
N ARG A 161 -9.72 33.09 4.51
CA ARG A 161 -10.55 33.34 3.32
C ARG A 161 -9.80 33.37 1.98
N TYR A 162 -8.50 33.10 1.93
CA TYR A 162 -7.76 33.11 0.66
C TYR A 162 -7.71 31.75 -0.03
N TRP A 163 -7.70 31.79 -1.37
CA TRP A 163 -7.70 30.61 -2.25
C TRP A 163 -6.52 29.66 -2.02
N TYR A 164 -5.38 30.16 -1.54
CA TYR A 164 -4.17 29.37 -1.28
C TYR A 164 -4.21 28.61 0.05
N LEU A 165 -5.24 28.83 0.88
CA LEU A 165 -5.49 28.07 2.11
C LEU A 165 -6.61 27.04 1.93
N ASP A 166 -7.33 27.08 0.81
CA ASP A 166 -8.27 26.02 0.44
C ASP A 166 -7.51 24.82 -0.14
N GLY A 167 -7.45 23.74 0.63
CA GLY A 167 -6.74 22.51 0.25
C GLY A 167 -7.26 21.87 -1.03
N GLN A 168 -8.54 22.05 -1.38
CA GLN A 168 -9.09 21.49 -2.62
C GLN A 168 -8.60 22.26 -3.85
N THR A 169 -8.73 23.59 -3.83
CA THR A 169 -8.23 24.44 -4.92
C THR A 169 -6.73 24.27 -5.12
N LEU A 170 -5.97 24.24 -4.01
CA LEU A 170 -4.52 24.10 -4.06
C LEU A 170 -4.07 22.72 -4.59
N LEU A 171 -4.78 21.67 -4.20
CA LEU A 171 -4.58 20.33 -4.76
C LEU A 171 -4.75 20.33 -6.28
N ILE A 172 -5.83 20.94 -6.79
CA ILE A 172 -6.10 21.00 -8.24
C ILE A 172 -4.96 21.74 -8.96
N ILE A 173 -4.51 22.88 -8.43
CA ILE A 173 -3.41 23.67 -9.01
C ILE A 173 -2.12 22.83 -9.07
N ILE A 174 -1.75 22.15 -7.99
CA ILE A 174 -0.56 21.28 -7.96
C ILE A 174 -0.71 20.12 -8.92
N CYS A 175 -1.90 19.53 -9.00
CA CYS A 175 -2.13 18.38 -9.87
C CYS A 175 -1.98 18.77 -11.34
N VAL A 176 -2.53 19.91 -11.75
CA VAL A 176 -2.43 20.41 -13.13
C VAL A 176 -1.03 20.95 -13.42
N GLY A 177 -0.41 21.68 -12.50
CA GLY A 177 0.86 22.36 -12.72
C GLY A 177 2.11 21.50 -12.55
N ILE A 178 2.06 20.49 -11.68
CA ILE A 178 3.23 19.66 -11.32
C ILE A 178 2.96 18.19 -11.62
N VAL A 179 1.93 17.60 -11.00
CA VAL A 179 1.75 16.14 -11.05
C VAL A 179 1.47 15.64 -12.47
N PHE A 180 0.57 16.29 -13.20
CA PHE A 180 0.18 15.88 -14.54
C PHE A 180 1.32 16.02 -15.58
N PRO A 181 2.05 17.16 -15.65
CA PRO A 181 3.22 17.27 -16.52
C PRO A 181 4.29 16.22 -16.22
N LEU A 182 4.58 15.96 -14.93
CA LEU A 182 5.56 14.94 -14.54
C LEU A 182 5.07 13.53 -14.89
N ALA A 183 3.78 13.24 -14.73
CA ALA A 183 3.19 11.95 -15.09
C ALA A 183 3.21 11.69 -16.60
N LEU A 184 3.14 12.73 -17.43
CA LEU A 184 3.20 12.61 -18.89
C LEU A 184 4.58 12.20 -19.42
N LEU A 185 5.65 12.31 -18.62
CA LEU A 185 7.00 11.97 -19.05
C LEU A 185 7.09 10.48 -19.49
N PRO A 186 7.55 10.19 -20.72
CA PRO A 186 7.60 8.83 -21.25
C PRO A 186 8.74 7.99 -20.67
N LYS A 187 9.83 8.64 -20.24
CA LYS A 187 11.02 7.99 -19.64
C LYS A 187 11.45 8.80 -18.42
N ILE A 188 11.67 8.14 -17.29
CA ILE A 188 12.17 8.80 -16.08
C ILE A 188 13.61 8.36 -15.85
N GLY A 189 14.54 8.89 -16.65
CA GLY A 189 15.99 8.57 -16.53
C GLY A 189 16.65 9.08 -15.23
N PHE A 190 15.93 9.85 -14.41
CA PHE A 190 16.43 10.48 -13.18
C PHE A 190 15.92 9.81 -11.89
N LEU A 191 15.22 8.68 -12.02
CA LEU A 191 14.51 8.00 -10.93
C LEU A 191 15.38 7.67 -9.72
N GLY A 192 16.62 7.25 -9.97
CA GLY A 192 17.57 6.89 -8.91
C GLY A 192 17.93 8.07 -8.01
N TYR A 193 18.09 9.26 -8.58
CA TYR A 193 18.48 10.46 -7.84
C TYR A 193 17.31 11.00 -7.01
N THR A 194 16.10 11.06 -7.59
CA THR A 194 14.90 11.52 -6.88
C THR A 194 14.50 10.58 -5.74
N SER A 195 14.66 9.26 -5.93
CA SER A 195 14.41 8.27 -4.87
C SER A 195 15.45 8.36 -3.74
N SER A 196 16.72 8.60 -4.08
CA SER A 196 17.78 8.81 -3.07
C SER A 196 17.48 10.05 -2.23
N LEU A 197 17.07 11.15 -2.87
CA LEU A 197 16.67 12.38 -2.18
C LEU A 197 15.46 12.16 -1.25
N SER A 198 14.44 11.43 -1.74
CA SER A 198 13.25 11.10 -0.93
C SER A 198 13.61 10.29 0.31
N PHE A 199 14.53 9.32 0.21
CA PHE A 199 15.04 8.57 1.35
C PHE A 199 15.64 9.49 2.43
N PHE A 200 16.48 10.46 2.05
CA PHE A 200 17.06 11.41 3.02
C PHE A 200 16.00 12.27 3.71
N PHE A 201 14.93 12.67 3.01
CA PHE A 201 13.81 13.38 3.65
C PHE A 201 13.05 12.51 4.65
N MET A 202 12.84 11.22 4.36
CA MET A 202 12.19 10.29 5.31
C MET A 202 13.07 10.03 6.53
N MET A 203 14.39 9.93 6.34
CA MET A 203 15.35 9.82 7.44
C MET A 203 15.37 11.09 8.30
N PHE A 204 15.32 12.27 7.68
CA PHE A 204 15.21 13.55 8.38
C PHE A 204 13.92 13.65 9.19
N PHE A 205 12.78 13.23 8.63
CA PHE A 205 11.51 13.11 9.36
C PHE A 205 11.65 12.22 10.59
N ALA A 206 12.21 11.01 10.44
CA ALA A 206 12.40 10.10 11.56
C ALA A 206 13.27 10.72 12.67
N LEU A 207 14.35 11.42 12.30
CA LEU A 207 15.22 12.13 13.24
C LEU A 207 14.44 13.23 14.01
N VAL A 208 13.64 14.04 13.30
CA VAL A 208 12.86 15.09 13.94
C VAL A 208 11.80 14.53 14.88
N VAL A 209 11.13 13.43 14.52
CA VAL A 209 10.17 12.75 15.41
C VAL A 209 10.85 12.31 16.72
N ILE A 210 12.08 11.78 16.66
CA ILE A 210 12.87 11.43 17.86
C ILE A 210 13.17 12.67 18.71
N ILE A 211 13.62 13.76 18.09
CA ILE A 211 13.97 14.99 18.80
C ILE A 211 12.72 15.59 19.47
N LYS A 212 11.60 15.69 18.74
CA LYS A 212 10.37 16.32 19.22
C LYS A 212 9.69 15.56 20.35
N LYS A 213 9.93 14.24 20.48
CA LYS A 213 9.48 13.47 21.66
C LYS A 213 9.97 14.08 22.98
N TRP A 214 11.16 14.66 22.99
CA TRP A 214 11.75 15.30 24.19
C TRP A 214 11.33 16.76 24.35
N SER A 215 10.84 17.39 23.28
CA SER A 215 10.34 18.78 23.31
C SER A 215 8.91 18.89 23.83
N ILE A 216 8.06 17.88 23.59
CA ILE A 216 6.66 17.89 24.03
C ILE A 216 6.55 17.24 25.42
N PRO A 217 6.20 18.00 26.48
CA PRO A 217 5.97 17.43 27.80
C PRO A 217 4.64 16.67 27.82
N CYS A 218 4.58 15.63 28.64
CA CYS A 218 3.35 14.91 28.95
C CYS A 218 2.96 15.26 30.40
N PRO A 219 1.70 15.65 30.70
CA PRO A 219 0.50 15.63 29.86
C PRO A 219 0.46 16.68 28.74
N LEU A 220 -0.19 16.33 27.63
CA LEU A 220 -0.40 17.20 26.47
C LEU A 220 -1.29 18.38 26.86
N THR A 221 -0.67 19.54 27.09
CA THR A 221 -1.38 20.79 27.40
C THR A 221 -1.52 21.59 26.10
N LEU A 222 -2.76 21.89 25.72
CA LEU A 222 -3.09 22.67 24.52
C LEU A 222 -2.89 24.19 24.74
N ASN A 223 -2.72 24.61 26.00
CA ASN A 223 -2.54 26.02 26.39
C ASN A 223 -1.29 26.21 27.25
N TYR A 224 -0.40 27.11 26.79
CA TYR A 224 0.81 27.56 27.48
C TYR A 224 0.56 28.26 28.83
N VAL A 225 -0.70 28.61 29.15
CA VAL A 225 -1.07 29.43 30.32
C VAL A 225 -1.21 28.62 31.62
N GLU A 226 -1.31 27.29 31.57
CA GLU A 226 -1.55 26.48 32.78
C GLU A 226 -0.25 25.88 33.38
N LYS A 227 0.90 26.51 33.11
CA LYS A 227 2.21 25.96 33.51
C LYS A 227 2.64 26.23 34.95
N CYS A 228 1.74 26.60 35.87
CA CYS A 228 2.11 26.84 37.27
C CYS A 228 1.21 26.25 38.35
N PHE A 229 0.10 25.58 38.03
CA PHE A 229 -0.80 25.15 39.12
C PHE A 229 -1.61 23.91 38.83
N GLN A 230 -0.97 22.78 38.56
CA GLN A 230 -1.51 21.47 38.96
C GLN A 230 -0.38 20.46 39.14
N ILE A 231 0.12 20.34 40.38
CA ILE A 231 0.60 19.05 40.88
C ILE A 231 -0.67 18.23 41.12
N SER A 232 -1.13 17.49 40.11
CA SER A 232 -2.25 16.56 40.27
C SER A 232 -1.88 15.22 39.65
N ASN A 233 -1.93 14.21 40.52
CA ASN A 233 -1.81 12.76 40.32
C ASN A 233 -1.71 12.30 38.86
N ALA A 234 -0.62 11.56 38.57
CA ALA A 234 -0.35 10.90 37.30
C ALA A 234 -1.62 10.27 36.69
N THR A 235 -2.29 11.03 35.82
CA THR A 235 -3.37 10.56 34.98
C THR A 235 -2.82 9.49 34.05
N ASP A 236 -3.56 8.38 33.88
CA ASP A 236 -3.18 7.24 33.04
C ASP A 236 -2.90 7.62 31.56
N ASP A 237 -3.21 8.85 31.14
CA ASP A 237 -3.04 9.42 29.79
C ASP A 237 -1.60 9.32 29.20
N CYS A 238 -0.56 9.27 30.03
CA CYS A 238 0.84 9.25 29.56
C CYS A 238 1.56 7.93 29.88
N LYS A 239 0.81 6.82 30.05
CA LYS A 239 1.39 5.50 30.26
C LYS A 239 1.43 4.71 28.96
N PRO A 240 2.60 4.19 28.54
CA PRO A 240 2.69 3.38 27.33
C PRO A 240 1.96 2.05 27.55
N LYS A 241 0.97 1.77 26.71
CA LYS A 241 0.31 0.47 26.66
C LYS A 241 1.18 -0.54 25.91
N LEU A 242 1.51 -1.66 26.57
CA LEU A 242 2.28 -2.76 25.99
C LEU A 242 1.44 -3.56 24.97
N PHE A 243 0.20 -3.88 25.36
CA PHE A 243 -0.81 -4.49 24.51
C PHE A 243 -2.13 -3.75 24.67
N HIS A 244 -2.76 -3.44 23.56
CA HIS A 244 -4.10 -2.86 23.53
C HIS A 244 -4.81 -3.39 22.28
N PHE A 245 -6.00 -3.94 22.44
CA PHE A 245 -6.82 -4.40 21.31
C PHE A 245 -8.08 -3.56 21.27
N SER A 246 -8.05 -2.50 20.46
CA SER A 246 -9.24 -1.70 20.13
C SER A 246 -9.93 -2.24 18.89
N LYS A 247 -11.19 -1.85 18.64
CA LYS A 247 -11.85 -2.08 17.34
C LYS A 247 -11.03 -1.50 16.18
N GLU A 248 -10.33 -0.39 16.44
CA GLU A 248 -9.43 0.27 15.49
C GLU A 248 -8.18 -0.57 15.15
N SER A 249 -7.83 -1.57 15.96
CA SER A 249 -6.72 -2.49 15.66
C SER A 249 -6.97 -3.34 14.41
N ALA A 250 -8.21 -3.46 13.94
CA ALA A 250 -8.55 -4.12 12.69
C ALA A 250 -7.88 -3.46 11.46
N TYR A 251 -7.60 -2.15 11.54
CA TYR A 251 -6.91 -1.40 10.49
C TYR A 251 -5.38 -1.59 10.51
N ALA A 252 -4.82 -2.25 11.52
CA ALA A 252 -3.38 -2.43 11.67
C ALA A 252 -2.77 -3.25 10.54
N LEU A 253 -3.27 -4.46 10.33
CA LEU A 253 -2.73 -5.37 9.31
C LEU A 253 -2.91 -4.81 7.89
N PRO A 254 -4.09 -4.28 7.49
CA PRO A 254 -4.26 -3.59 6.21
C PRO A 254 -3.27 -2.44 5.99
N THR A 255 -3.12 -1.56 6.98
CA THR A 255 -2.23 -0.39 6.87
C THR A 255 -0.77 -0.84 6.75
N MET A 256 -0.35 -1.85 7.52
CA MET A 256 1.01 -2.39 7.41
C MET A 256 1.24 -3.10 6.07
N ALA A 257 0.26 -3.85 5.56
CA ALA A 257 0.34 -4.50 4.25
C ALA A 257 0.48 -3.45 3.13
N PHE A 258 -0.31 -2.37 3.20
CA PHE A 258 -0.17 -1.23 2.30
C PHE A 258 1.23 -0.61 2.38
N SER A 259 1.73 -0.34 3.60
CA SER A 259 3.03 0.29 3.83
C SER A 259 4.24 -0.55 3.40
N PHE A 260 4.11 -1.88 3.30
CA PHE A 260 5.19 -2.78 2.86
C PHE A 260 5.02 -3.28 1.42
N LEU A 261 4.00 -2.82 0.70
CA LEU A 261 3.79 -3.25 -0.67
C LEU A 261 4.86 -2.65 -1.60
N CYS A 262 5.70 -3.50 -2.16
CA CYS A 262 6.69 -3.12 -3.17
C CYS A 262 6.61 -3.95 -4.46
N HIS A 263 5.71 -4.93 -4.49
CA HIS A 263 5.62 -5.96 -5.53
C HIS A 263 5.29 -5.42 -6.92
N THR A 264 4.63 -4.27 -7.02
CA THR A 264 4.32 -3.61 -8.30
C THR A 264 5.55 -2.99 -8.95
N SER A 265 6.54 -2.59 -8.14
CA SER A 265 7.76 -1.92 -8.58
C SER A 265 8.95 -2.86 -8.72
N ILE A 266 8.87 -4.08 -8.18
CA ILE A 266 10.03 -4.96 -8.07
C ILE A 266 10.54 -5.48 -9.43
N LEU A 267 9.63 -5.84 -10.35
CA LEU A 267 10.01 -6.37 -11.67
C LEU A 267 10.60 -5.29 -12.58
N PRO A 268 10.02 -4.07 -12.66
CA PRO A 268 10.70 -2.95 -13.33
C PRO A 268 12.12 -2.70 -12.79
N ILE A 269 12.28 -2.65 -11.46
CA ILE A 269 13.60 -2.43 -10.83
C ILE A 269 14.56 -3.59 -11.15
N TYR A 270 14.08 -4.83 -11.19
CA TYR A 270 14.88 -5.99 -11.57
C TYR A 270 15.41 -5.90 -12.99
N CYS A 271 14.58 -5.45 -13.95
CA CYS A 271 14.99 -5.29 -15.35
C CYS A 271 16.02 -4.17 -15.55
N GLU A 272 16.00 -3.15 -14.69
CA GLU A 272 16.93 -2.01 -14.74
C GLU A 272 18.22 -2.24 -13.95
N LEU A 273 18.26 -3.24 -13.06
CA LEU A 273 19.39 -3.55 -12.20
C LEU A 273 20.64 -3.94 -13.01
N GLN A 274 21.79 -3.36 -12.66
CA GLN A 274 23.08 -3.73 -13.22
C GLN A 274 23.41 -5.20 -12.89
N SER A 275 23.71 -6.00 -13.92
CA SER A 275 23.97 -7.45 -13.79
C SER A 275 22.87 -8.18 -13.01
N PRO A 276 21.65 -8.26 -13.58
CA PRO A 276 20.47 -8.75 -12.86
C PRO A 276 20.60 -10.24 -12.53
N SER A 277 20.41 -10.60 -11.27
CA SER A 277 20.35 -12.00 -10.83
C SER A 277 19.37 -12.14 -9.68
N LYS A 278 18.78 -13.35 -9.51
CA LYS A 278 17.84 -13.64 -8.42
C LYS A 278 18.41 -13.26 -7.06
N LYS A 279 19.65 -13.70 -6.79
CA LYS A 279 20.34 -13.48 -5.51
C LYS A 279 20.59 -12.00 -5.26
N ARG A 280 21.03 -11.27 -6.29
CA ARG A 280 21.31 -9.83 -6.18
C ARG A 280 20.03 -9.03 -5.94
N MET A 281 18.94 -9.33 -6.66
CA MET A 281 17.65 -8.65 -6.46
C MET A 281 17.00 -9.00 -5.11
N GLN A 282 17.15 -10.25 -4.65
CA GLN A 282 16.72 -10.62 -3.30
C GLN A 282 17.50 -9.85 -2.24
N ASN A 283 18.81 -9.68 -2.40
CA ASN A 283 19.62 -8.87 -1.49
C ASN A 283 19.17 -7.40 -1.50
N VAL A 284 18.90 -6.81 -2.68
CA VAL A 284 18.32 -5.46 -2.79
C VAL A 284 17.02 -5.37 -1.98
N THR A 285 16.14 -6.35 -2.16
CA THR A 285 14.84 -6.40 -1.47
C THR A 285 15.00 -6.53 0.05
N ASN A 286 15.82 -7.48 0.51
CA ASN A 286 16.02 -7.72 1.93
C ASN A 286 16.63 -6.49 2.62
N THR A 287 17.61 -5.84 1.98
CA THR A 287 18.19 -4.60 2.49
C THR A 287 17.15 -3.47 2.53
N ALA A 288 16.36 -3.28 1.46
CA ALA A 288 15.33 -2.24 1.40
C ALA A 288 14.23 -2.44 2.47
N ILE A 289 13.73 -3.67 2.64
CA ILE A 289 12.72 -4.00 3.65
C ILE A 289 13.30 -3.82 5.05
N ALA A 290 14.54 -4.27 5.32
CA ALA A 290 15.17 -4.11 6.64
C ALA A 290 15.38 -2.64 7.03
N LEU A 291 15.88 -1.82 6.10
CA LEU A 291 16.05 -0.38 6.33
C LEU A 291 14.70 0.33 6.51
N SER A 292 13.70 -0.03 5.71
CA SER A 292 12.34 0.53 5.84
C SER A 292 11.68 0.13 7.16
N PHE A 293 11.83 -1.12 7.58
CA PHE A 293 11.36 -1.62 8.87
C PHE A 293 11.96 -0.81 10.03
N LEU A 294 13.27 -0.54 10.01
CA LEU A 294 13.93 0.24 11.05
C LEU A 294 13.37 1.67 11.14
N ILE A 295 13.24 2.35 10.00
CA ILE A 295 12.71 3.73 9.93
C ILE A 295 11.24 3.77 10.37
N TYR A 296 10.44 2.80 9.93
CA TYR A 296 9.04 2.65 10.33
C TYR A 296 8.89 2.41 11.83
N PHE A 297 9.68 1.48 12.39
CA PHE A 297 9.63 1.15 13.80
C PHE A 297 10.01 2.35 14.67
N ILE A 298 11.13 3.01 14.35
CA ILE A 298 11.60 4.17 15.11
C ILE A 298 10.59 5.32 15.00
N SER A 299 10.13 5.66 13.79
CA SER A 299 9.18 6.77 13.60
C SER A 299 7.84 6.50 14.29
N ALA A 300 7.33 5.27 14.21
CA ALA A 300 6.10 4.88 14.90
C ALA A 300 6.27 4.87 16.42
N LEU A 301 7.39 4.39 16.94
CA LEU A 301 7.68 4.33 18.38
C LEU A 301 7.75 5.73 18.99
N PHE A 302 8.58 6.61 18.43
CA PHE A 302 8.71 7.97 18.95
C PHE A 302 7.49 8.83 18.64
N GLY A 303 6.81 8.62 17.51
CA GLY A 303 5.52 9.25 17.21
C GLY A 303 4.42 8.86 18.20
N TYR A 304 4.30 7.57 18.52
CA TYR A 304 3.38 7.08 19.55
C TYR A 304 3.74 7.60 20.93
N LEU A 305 5.00 7.52 21.35
CA LEU A 305 5.43 8.03 22.67
C LEU A 305 5.27 9.55 22.81
N THR A 306 5.09 10.29 21.70
CA THR A 306 4.85 11.73 21.73
C THR A 306 3.39 12.04 22.10
N PHE A 307 2.41 11.30 21.56
CA PHE A 307 0.98 11.62 21.71
C PHE A 307 0.15 10.56 22.47
N TYR A 308 0.73 9.39 22.75
CA TYR A 308 0.11 8.24 23.42
C TYR A 308 -1.25 7.85 22.80
N ASP A 309 -2.34 7.87 23.58
CA ASP A 309 -3.69 7.52 23.10
C ASP A 309 -4.30 8.57 22.15
N LYS A 310 -3.68 9.75 22.01
CA LYS A 310 -4.19 10.89 21.23
C LYS A 310 -3.45 11.07 19.90
N VAL A 311 -2.89 9.99 19.34
CA VAL A 311 -2.29 10.01 17.99
C VAL A 311 -3.40 10.15 16.94
N GLU A 312 -3.27 11.15 16.07
CA GLU A 312 -4.15 11.34 14.91
C GLU A 312 -3.88 10.29 13.82
N SER A 313 -4.81 10.06 12.88
CA SER A 313 -4.60 9.11 11.75
C SER A 313 -3.38 9.43 10.89
N GLU A 314 -2.99 10.70 10.87
CA GLU A 314 -1.79 11.22 10.24
C GLU A 314 -0.90 11.88 11.31
N LEU A 315 0.35 11.43 11.42
CA LEU A 315 1.27 11.91 12.46
C LEU A 315 1.57 13.42 12.36
N LEU A 316 1.69 13.95 11.14
CA LEU A 316 2.01 15.38 10.90
C LEU A 316 0.91 16.32 11.39
N LYS A 317 -0.35 15.93 11.21
CA LYS A 317 -1.51 16.65 11.75
C LYS A 317 -1.45 16.78 13.27
N GLY A 318 -0.97 15.74 13.97
CA GLY A 318 -0.69 15.78 15.40
C GLY A 318 0.34 16.86 15.76
N TYR A 319 1.48 16.89 15.07
CA TYR A 319 2.49 17.93 15.31
C TYR A 319 1.98 19.34 15.01
N SER A 320 1.18 19.53 13.97
CA SER A 320 0.58 20.84 13.64
C SER A 320 -0.37 21.36 14.73
N LYS A 321 -1.02 20.44 15.47
CA LYS A 321 -1.97 20.79 16.54
C LYS A 321 -1.30 21.22 17.83
N TYR A 322 -0.16 20.60 18.18
CA TYR A 322 0.51 20.81 19.47
C TYR A 322 1.77 21.69 19.38
N LEU A 323 2.39 21.83 18.21
CA LEU A 323 3.56 22.68 17.95
C LEU A 323 3.32 23.61 16.76
N PRO A 324 2.34 24.53 16.84
CA PRO A 324 2.12 25.49 15.78
C PRO A 324 3.34 26.43 15.65
N HIS A 325 3.77 26.72 14.43
CA HIS A 325 4.88 27.62 14.07
C HIS A 325 6.29 27.14 14.42
N ASP A 326 6.47 25.84 14.69
CA ASP A 326 7.81 25.29 14.89
C ASP A 326 8.54 25.11 13.54
N VAL A 327 9.60 25.91 13.32
CA VAL A 327 10.38 25.94 12.07
C VAL A 327 10.88 24.56 11.64
N VAL A 328 11.22 23.68 12.59
CA VAL A 328 11.72 22.33 12.29
C VAL A 328 10.59 21.44 11.78
N VAL A 329 9.41 21.48 12.43
CA VAL A 329 8.23 20.73 11.98
C VAL A 329 7.75 21.23 10.61
N MET A 330 7.74 22.54 10.39
CA MET A 330 7.39 23.16 9.12
C MET A 330 8.34 22.71 8.00
N THR A 331 9.64 22.69 8.27
CA THR A 331 10.65 22.21 7.31
C THR A 331 10.42 20.75 6.96
N VAL A 332 10.14 19.90 7.95
CA VAL A 332 9.82 18.47 7.73
C VAL A 332 8.57 18.28 6.88
N LYS A 333 7.49 19.06 7.13
CA LYS A 333 6.28 19.02 6.30
C LYS A 333 6.61 19.29 4.84
N LEU A 334 7.38 20.35 4.55
CA LEU A 334 7.80 20.68 3.18
C LEU A 334 8.67 19.57 2.56
N CYS A 335 9.60 18.99 3.32
CA CYS A 335 10.42 17.87 2.85
C CYS A 335 9.58 16.64 2.48
N ILE A 336 8.60 16.27 3.31
CA ILE A 336 7.70 15.13 3.04
C ILE A 336 6.80 15.45 1.86
N LEU A 337 6.21 16.65 1.79
CA LEU A 337 5.39 17.10 0.67
C LEU A 337 6.15 17.00 -0.65
N PHE A 338 7.40 17.47 -0.67
CA PHE A 338 8.24 17.36 -1.84
C PHE A 338 8.61 15.90 -2.17
N ALA A 339 8.93 15.07 -1.17
CA ALA A 339 9.20 13.64 -1.37
C ALA A 339 8.00 12.90 -1.97
N VAL A 340 6.77 13.13 -1.46
CA VAL A 340 5.56 12.49 -1.98
C VAL A 340 5.24 12.97 -3.39
N LEU A 341 5.45 14.25 -3.71
CA LEU A 341 5.26 14.78 -5.06
C LEU A 341 6.21 14.14 -6.08
N LEU A 342 7.45 13.84 -5.69
CA LEU A 342 8.40 13.11 -6.54
C LEU A 342 8.02 11.63 -6.72
N THR A 343 7.29 11.06 -5.76
CA THR A 343 6.89 9.64 -5.76
C THR A 343 5.59 9.37 -6.54
N VAL A 344 4.71 10.36 -6.72
CA VAL A 344 3.47 10.18 -7.50
C VAL A 344 3.72 9.79 -8.97
N PRO A 345 4.57 10.50 -9.76
CA PRO A 345 4.84 10.13 -11.16
C PRO A 345 5.45 8.73 -11.31
N LEU A 346 6.21 8.35 -10.29
CA LEU A 346 6.88 7.07 -10.13
C LEU A 346 5.89 5.89 -10.11
N ILE A 347 4.81 6.04 -9.35
CA ILE A 347 3.72 5.06 -9.22
C ILE A 347 2.73 5.17 -10.37
N HIS A 348 2.66 6.33 -11.02
CA HIS A 348 1.86 6.52 -12.22
C HIS A 348 2.35 5.64 -13.40
N PHE A 349 3.64 5.37 -13.48
CA PHE A 349 4.23 4.54 -14.54
C PHE A 349 3.69 3.10 -14.56
N PRO A 350 3.78 2.30 -13.48
CA PRO A 350 3.21 0.95 -13.45
C PRO A 350 1.69 0.96 -13.62
N ALA A 351 0.97 1.96 -13.08
CA ALA A 351 -0.48 2.08 -13.28
C ALA A 351 -0.86 2.23 -14.76
N ARG A 352 -0.18 3.14 -15.48
CA ARG A 352 -0.38 3.33 -16.92
C ARG A 352 0.01 2.10 -17.71
N LYS A 353 1.14 1.46 -17.37
CA LYS A 353 1.58 0.21 -18.02
C LYS A 353 0.53 -0.88 -17.87
N ALA A 354 -0.04 -1.06 -16.68
CA ALA A 354 -1.10 -2.05 -16.44
C ALA A 354 -2.35 -1.77 -17.30
N VAL A 355 -2.79 -0.50 -17.38
CA VAL A 355 -3.93 -0.11 -18.23
C VAL A 355 -3.66 -0.39 -19.71
N MET A 356 -2.47 -0.01 -20.20
CA MET A 356 -2.05 -0.27 -21.58
C MET A 356 -2.01 -1.77 -21.89
N MET A 357 -1.48 -2.58 -20.97
CA MET A 357 -1.42 -4.04 -21.11
C MET A 357 -2.80 -4.72 -21.06
N MET A 358 -3.79 -4.09 -20.42
CA MET A 358 -5.17 -4.60 -20.37
C MET A 358 -5.97 -4.28 -21.62
N PHE A 359 -5.94 -3.02 -22.07
CA PHE A 359 -6.84 -2.53 -23.13
C PHE A 359 -6.18 -2.40 -24.50
N PHE A 360 -4.86 -2.15 -24.54
CA PHE A 360 -4.14 -1.78 -25.76
C PHE A 360 -2.92 -2.66 -26.05
N SER A 361 -2.91 -3.91 -25.56
CA SER A 361 -1.77 -4.83 -25.69
C SER A 361 -1.29 -5.06 -27.13
N ASN A 362 -2.16 -4.84 -28.12
CA ASN A 362 -1.89 -5.09 -29.54
C ASN A 362 -1.58 -3.81 -30.34
N PHE A 363 -1.64 -2.63 -29.74
CA PHE A 363 -1.45 -1.36 -30.45
C PHE A 363 -0.04 -0.81 -30.23
N PRO A 364 0.61 -0.25 -31.27
CA PRO A 364 1.90 0.42 -31.12
C PRO A 364 1.76 1.67 -30.23
N PHE A 365 2.89 2.13 -29.70
CA PHE A 365 2.92 3.33 -28.86
C PHE A 365 2.32 4.53 -29.59
N SER A 366 1.37 5.20 -28.95
CA SER A 366 0.69 6.39 -29.46
C SER A 366 0.61 7.44 -28.37
N TRP A 367 1.06 8.66 -28.68
CA TRP A 367 1.02 9.80 -27.78
C TRP A 367 -0.39 10.16 -27.32
N ILE A 368 -1.40 9.92 -28.15
CA ILE A 368 -2.81 10.20 -27.84
C ILE A 368 -3.28 9.24 -26.74
N HIS A 369 -3.04 7.94 -26.89
CA HIS A 369 -3.38 6.94 -25.87
C HIS A 369 -2.63 7.21 -24.57
N HIS A 370 -1.34 7.54 -24.67
CA HIS A 370 -0.51 7.89 -23.51
C HIS A 370 -1.05 9.09 -22.74
N PHE A 371 -1.43 10.16 -23.45
CA PHE A 371 -2.01 11.36 -22.86
C PHE A 371 -3.39 11.09 -22.24
N LEU A 372 -4.31 10.47 -22.99
CA LEU A 372 -5.68 10.20 -22.53
C LEU A 372 -5.72 9.30 -21.30
N ILE A 373 -4.89 8.25 -21.26
CA ILE A 373 -4.83 7.35 -20.09
C ILE A 373 -4.25 8.08 -18.88
N THR A 374 -3.19 8.88 -19.08
CA THR A 374 -2.59 9.67 -18.00
C THR A 374 -3.60 10.68 -17.45
N LEU A 375 -4.35 11.35 -18.33
CA LEU A 375 -5.40 12.29 -17.94
C LEU A 375 -6.54 11.58 -17.17
N ALA A 376 -7.04 10.45 -17.68
CA ALA A 376 -8.10 9.70 -17.04
C ALA A 376 -7.68 9.18 -15.65
N LEU A 377 -6.48 8.63 -15.51
CA LEU A 377 -5.94 8.19 -14.22
C LEU A 377 -5.82 9.36 -13.25
N ASN A 378 -5.26 10.50 -13.69
CA ASN A 378 -5.09 11.67 -12.84
C ASN A 378 -6.44 12.20 -12.33
N ILE A 379 -7.45 12.31 -13.21
CA ILE A 379 -8.81 12.72 -12.82
C ILE A 379 -9.37 11.78 -11.74
N ILE A 380 -9.28 10.46 -11.92
CA ILE A 380 -9.79 9.49 -10.94
C ILE A 380 -9.08 9.64 -9.59
N ILE A 381 -7.75 9.79 -9.60
CA ILE A 381 -6.94 9.93 -8.38
C ILE A 381 -7.29 11.22 -7.63
N VAL A 382 -7.44 12.34 -8.35
CA VAL A 382 -7.82 13.64 -7.77
C VAL A 382 -9.22 13.59 -7.19
N LEU A 383 -10.20 13.01 -7.90
CA LEU A 383 -11.55 12.84 -7.38
C LEU A 383 -11.55 12.01 -6.09
N LEU A 384 -10.80 10.91 -6.05
CA LEU A 384 -10.67 10.10 -4.84
C LEU A 384 -10.07 10.90 -3.67
N ALA A 385 -9.04 11.71 -3.92
CA ALA A 385 -8.43 12.57 -2.90
C ALA A 385 -9.35 13.73 -2.43
N ILE A 386 -10.25 14.22 -3.29
CA ILE A 386 -11.22 15.25 -2.92
C ILE A 386 -12.31 14.65 -2.01
N TYR A 387 -12.92 13.53 -2.43
CA TYR A 387 -14.08 12.95 -1.75
C TYR A 387 -13.73 12.13 -0.51
N VAL A 388 -12.55 11.51 -0.44
CA VAL A 388 -12.14 10.76 0.75
C VAL A 388 -11.67 11.75 1.83
N PRO A 389 -12.26 11.74 3.04
CA PRO A 389 -11.93 12.71 4.08
C PRO A 389 -10.72 12.31 4.93
N ASP A 390 -10.42 11.02 5.04
CA ASP A 390 -9.37 10.48 5.92
C ASP A 390 -8.48 9.48 5.17
N ILE A 391 -7.16 9.65 5.32
CA ILE A 391 -6.14 8.76 4.76
C ILE A 391 -6.24 7.32 5.31
N ARG A 392 -6.73 7.15 6.55
CA ARG A 392 -6.97 5.85 7.17
C ARG A 392 -7.91 4.99 6.34
N ASN A 393 -8.95 5.59 5.75
CA ASN A 393 -9.92 4.84 4.95
C ASN A 393 -9.27 4.29 3.68
N VAL A 394 -8.38 5.06 3.05
CA VAL A 394 -7.59 4.59 1.89
C VAL A 394 -6.68 3.43 2.31
N PHE A 395 -5.91 3.60 3.39
CA PHE A 395 -5.01 2.55 3.89
C PHE A 395 -5.74 1.29 4.32
N GLY A 396 -6.90 1.43 4.96
CA GLY A 396 -7.75 0.32 5.36
C GLY A 396 -8.28 -0.47 4.17
N VAL A 397 -8.94 0.20 3.22
CA VAL A 397 -9.60 -0.45 2.08
C VAL A 397 -8.59 -1.01 1.08
N VAL A 398 -7.62 -0.20 0.66
CA VAL A 398 -6.61 -0.59 -0.34
C VAL A 398 -5.63 -1.59 0.27
N GLY A 399 -5.29 -1.43 1.54
CA GLY A 399 -4.47 -2.36 2.29
C GLY A 399 -5.11 -3.74 2.42
N ALA A 400 -6.38 -3.79 2.84
CA ALA A 400 -7.07 -5.06 3.11
C ALA A 400 -7.43 -5.84 1.84
N SER A 401 -7.68 -5.12 0.74
CA SER A 401 -8.07 -5.72 -0.53
C SER A 401 -6.84 -5.95 -1.43
N THR A 402 -6.33 -4.91 -2.06
CA THR A 402 -5.33 -5.05 -3.12
C THR A 402 -3.93 -5.36 -2.60
N SER A 403 -3.49 -4.72 -1.51
CA SER A 403 -2.15 -4.99 -0.95
C SER A 403 -2.07 -6.42 -0.42
N THR A 404 -3.08 -6.89 0.32
CA THR A 404 -3.15 -8.29 0.78
C THR A 404 -3.13 -9.28 -0.39
N CYS A 405 -3.87 -9.00 -1.47
CA CYS A 405 -3.85 -9.84 -2.67
C CYS A 405 -2.45 -9.94 -3.31
N LEU A 406 -1.77 -8.80 -3.48
CA LEU A 406 -0.47 -8.73 -4.16
C LEU A 406 0.68 -9.30 -3.33
N ILE A 407 0.65 -9.13 -2.01
CA ILE A 407 1.70 -9.62 -1.11
C ILE A 407 1.50 -11.10 -0.80
N PHE A 408 0.30 -11.51 -0.40
CA PHE A 408 0.12 -12.82 0.22
C PHE A 408 -0.57 -13.82 -0.68
N ILE A 409 -1.63 -13.43 -1.38
CA ILE A 409 -2.49 -14.35 -2.12
C ILE A 409 -1.85 -14.75 -3.46
N PHE A 410 -1.54 -13.78 -4.33
CA PHE A 410 -1.08 -14.06 -5.68
C PHE A 410 0.28 -14.79 -5.73
N PRO A 411 1.32 -14.39 -4.98
CA PRO A 411 2.58 -15.13 -4.99
C PRO A 411 2.43 -16.58 -4.53
N GLY A 412 1.57 -16.81 -3.54
CA GLY A 412 1.23 -18.17 -3.07
C GLY A 412 0.50 -18.99 -4.13
N LEU A 413 -0.53 -18.42 -4.77
CA LEU A 413 -1.30 -19.09 -5.83
C LEU A 413 -0.44 -19.41 -7.06
N PHE A 414 0.39 -18.47 -7.50
CA PHE A 414 1.31 -18.69 -8.62
C PHE A 414 2.31 -19.79 -8.30
N TYR A 415 2.91 -19.74 -7.11
CA TYR A 415 3.84 -20.78 -6.68
C TYR A 415 3.19 -22.17 -6.65
N LEU A 416 1.96 -22.30 -6.11
CA LEU A 416 1.25 -23.58 -6.08
C LEU A 416 0.91 -24.12 -7.48
N LYS A 417 0.64 -23.24 -8.45
CA LYS A 417 0.25 -23.62 -9.80
C LYS A 417 1.44 -23.92 -10.72
N LEU A 418 2.53 -23.17 -10.57
CA LEU A 418 3.70 -23.20 -11.46
C LEU A 418 4.82 -24.09 -10.94
N SER A 419 4.93 -24.27 -9.62
CA SER A 419 5.95 -25.16 -9.04
C SER A 419 5.65 -26.62 -9.36
N ARG A 420 6.61 -27.29 -9.99
CA ARG A 420 6.62 -28.75 -10.20
C ARG A 420 7.16 -29.54 -9.00
N GLU A 421 7.49 -28.88 -7.88
CA GLU A 421 8.03 -29.56 -6.69
C GLU A 421 6.91 -30.26 -5.87
N ASP A 422 7.22 -31.47 -5.39
CA ASP A 422 6.31 -32.34 -4.64
C ASP A 422 5.60 -31.62 -3.48
N PHE A 423 4.34 -31.97 -3.27
CA PHE A 423 3.39 -31.29 -2.37
C PHE A 423 3.78 -31.25 -0.87
N LEU A 424 4.87 -31.90 -0.45
CA LEU A 424 5.23 -32.13 0.96
C LEU A 424 6.41 -31.32 1.53
N SER A 425 6.88 -30.26 0.86
CA SER A 425 7.95 -29.42 1.42
C SER A 425 7.42 -28.36 2.41
N TRP A 426 8.09 -28.20 3.56
CA TRP A 426 7.81 -27.21 4.63
C TRP A 426 7.61 -25.77 4.13
N LYS A 427 8.11 -25.45 2.93
CA LYS A 427 7.90 -24.19 2.22
C LYS A 427 6.44 -23.92 1.82
N LYS A 428 5.61 -24.95 1.56
CA LYS A 428 4.17 -24.77 1.23
C LYS A 428 3.30 -24.48 2.47
N PHE A 429 3.72 -24.88 3.67
CA PHE A 429 2.96 -24.62 4.91
C PHE A 429 2.89 -23.12 5.24
N GLY A 430 3.97 -22.37 4.98
CA GLY A 430 3.98 -20.90 5.13
C GLY A 430 2.96 -20.19 4.21
N GLY A 431 2.84 -20.62 2.95
CA GLY A 431 1.89 -20.06 1.98
C GLY A 431 0.42 -20.43 2.27
N LEU A 432 0.16 -21.60 2.85
CA LEU A 432 -1.19 -22.00 3.25
C LEU A 432 -1.62 -21.37 4.59
N LEU A 433 -0.66 -21.17 5.50
CA LEU A 433 -0.89 -20.53 6.79
C LEU A 433 -1.12 -19.02 6.63
N SER A 434 -0.40 -18.34 5.71
CA SER A 434 -0.69 -16.94 5.35
C SER A 434 -2.08 -16.80 4.74
N HIS A 435 -2.45 -17.69 3.80
CA HIS A 435 -3.78 -17.68 3.19
C HIS A 435 -4.90 -17.92 4.22
N ARG A 436 -4.72 -18.80 5.21
CA ARG A 436 -5.76 -19.08 6.23
C ARG A 436 -5.84 -18.03 7.35
N LEU A 437 -4.72 -17.49 7.84
CA LEU A 437 -4.76 -16.44 8.87
C LEU A 437 -5.35 -15.13 8.30
N GLU A 438 -5.09 -14.82 7.03
CA GLU A 438 -5.47 -13.53 6.46
C GLU A 438 -6.81 -13.53 5.73
N CYS A 439 -7.28 -14.64 5.16
CA CYS A 439 -8.70 -14.71 4.79
C CYS A 439 -9.60 -14.45 6.01
N SER A 440 -9.19 -14.88 7.20
CA SER A 440 -9.89 -14.54 8.45
C SER A 440 -9.77 -13.05 8.81
N GLY A 441 -8.57 -12.47 8.67
CA GLY A 441 -8.30 -11.04 8.93
C GLY A 441 -8.97 -10.07 7.94
N ALA A 442 -8.96 -10.38 6.65
CA ALA A 442 -9.59 -9.58 5.59
C ALA A 442 -11.11 -9.67 5.67
N ILE A 443 -11.69 -10.85 5.94
CA ILE A 443 -13.14 -10.99 6.20
C ILE A 443 -13.52 -10.22 7.48
N SER A 444 -12.71 -10.29 8.54
CA SER A 444 -12.93 -9.51 9.77
C SER A 444 -12.84 -8.00 9.54
N ALA A 445 -11.85 -7.53 8.78
CA ALA A 445 -11.67 -6.12 8.43
C ALA A 445 -12.80 -5.61 7.53
N HIS A 446 -13.23 -6.39 6.53
CA HIS A 446 -14.31 -6.04 5.62
C HIS A 446 -15.67 -6.03 6.36
N CYS A 447 -15.92 -7.01 7.24
CA CYS A 447 -17.10 -7.01 8.11
C CYS A 447 -17.07 -5.85 9.13
N SER A 448 -15.90 -5.48 9.67
CA SER A 448 -15.76 -4.35 10.58
C SER A 448 -15.94 -3.00 9.87
N LEU A 449 -15.50 -2.89 8.61
CA LEU A 449 -15.72 -1.72 7.76
C LEU A 449 -17.22 -1.50 7.49
N CYS A 450 -17.94 -2.57 7.13
CA CYS A 450 -19.38 -2.52 6.89
C CYS A 450 -20.19 -2.19 8.17
N LEU A 451 -19.72 -2.61 9.34
CA LEU A 451 -20.37 -2.28 10.62
C LEU A 451 -20.11 -0.84 11.08
N LEU A 452 -18.96 -0.27 10.76
CA LEU A 452 -18.62 1.13 11.07
C LEU A 452 -19.39 2.12 10.18
N ASP A 453 -19.56 1.84 8.89
CA ASP A 453 -20.30 2.71 7.97
C ASP A 453 -21.82 2.74 8.27
N SER A 454 -22.35 1.64 8.82
CA SER A 454 -23.74 1.57 9.31
C SER A 454 -23.99 2.34 10.61
N SER A 455 -22.93 2.79 11.31
CA SER A 455 -23.03 3.43 12.63
C SER A 455 -23.01 4.97 12.57
N ASN A 456 -22.76 5.56 11.40
CA ASN A 456 -22.93 6.99 11.18
C ASN A 456 -24.42 7.28 10.88
N PRO A 457 -25.17 7.98 11.74
CA PRO A 457 -26.53 8.38 11.40
C PRO A 457 -26.49 9.36 10.22
N PRO A 458 -27.46 9.32 9.28
CA PRO A 458 -27.54 10.33 8.25
C PRO A 458 -27.83 11.69 8.90
N THR A 459 -26.94 12.65 8.67
CA THR A 459 -27.19 14.07 8.92
C THR A 459 -28.26 14.56 7.93
N SER A 460 -29.53 14.41 8.29
CA SER A 460 -30.63 15.13 7.68
C SER A 460 -31.03 16.32 8.57
N GLY A 461 -30.75 17.54 8.10
CA GLY A 461 -31.38 18.73 8.65
C GLY A 461 -32.83 18.86 8.19
N VAL A 462 -33.68 19.44 9.04
CA VAL A 462 -34.66 20.53 8.78
C VAL A 462 -35.59 20.67 10.01
N ALA A 463 -36.00 21.93 10.25
CA ALA A 463 -36.66 22.51 11.41
C ALA A 463 -38.10 22.04 11.75
N GLY A 464 -38.55 22.33 12.98
CA GLY A 464 -39.99 22.43 13.32
C GLY A 464 -40.43 22.18 14.78
N THR A 465 -40.42 23.23 15.60
CA THR A 465 -41.42 23.65 16.63
C THR A 465 -42.07 22.68 17.66
N THR A 466 -41.97 23.12 18.94
CA THR A 466 -42.94 23.07 20.08
C THR A 466 -43.30 21.76 20.79
N GLY A 467 -43.16 21.76 22.14
CA GLY A 467 -44.07 21.01 23.04
C GLY A 467 -43.48 20.32 24.29
N ARG A 468 -43.24 21.09 25.36
CA ARG A 468 -43.49 20.80 26.80
C ARG A 468 -43.65 19.33 27.28
N GLY A 469 -42.84 18.92 28.26
CA GLY A 469 -43.33 18.06 29.36
C GLY A 469 -42.43 16.93 29.90
N THR A 470 -41.85 17.20 31.09
CA THR A 470 -41.69 16.29 32.24
C THR A 470 -40.60 15.20 32.26
N MET A 471 -39.74 15.34 33.28
CA MET A 471 -38.90 14.35 33.94
C MET A 471 -39.67 13.05 34.27
N GLU A 472 -39.01 11.91 34.19
CA GLU A 472 -38.91 11.02 35.36
C GLU A 472 -37.70 10.06 35.25
N MET A 473 -36.98 10.02 36.37
CA MET A 473 -35.81 9.23 36.68
C MET A 473 -36.31 7.98 37.42
N CYS A 474 -35.93 6.76 37.02
CA CYS A 474 -35.98 5.65 37.96
C CYS A 474 -34.89 4.60 37.73
N THR A 475 -34.25 4.32 38.85
CA THR A 475 -33.02 3.59 39.11
C THR A 475 -33.24 2.08 39.17
N GLN A 476 -32.17 1.35 38.84
CA GLN A 476 -31.81 -0.03 39.20
C GLN A 476 -32.75 -0.87 40.12
N ARG A 477 -33.02 -2.12 39.71
CA ARG A 477 -32.73 -3.29 40.56
C ARG A 477 -32.62 -4.61 39.78
N LYS A 478 -31.52 -5.34 40.05
CA LYS A 478 -31.29 -6.76 39.69
C LYS A 478 -32.11 -7.69 40.59
N GLY A 479 -32.54 -8.82 40.03
CA GLY A 479 -33.02 -10.04 40.73
C GLY A 479 -33.69 -10.97 39.72
N SER A 480 -32.98 -11.93 39.10
CA SER A 480 -32.72 -13.31 39.54
C SER A 480 -33.91 -14.29 39.41
N VAL A 481 -33.84 -15.11 38.36
CA VAL A 481 -34.10 -16.58 38.26
C VAL A 481 -35.36 -17.17 38.93
N ARG A 482 -36.31 -17.67 38.12
CA ARG A 482 -36.69 -19.12 38.12
C ARG A 482 -37.62 -19.54 36.97
N THR A 483 -37.38 -20.77 36.57
CA THR A 483 -37.97 -21.68 35.59
C THR A 483 -39.48 -21.93 35.77
N GLN A 484 -40.23 -22.06 34.67
CA GLN A 484 -41.39 -22.97 34.63
C GLN A 484 -41.70 -23.48 33.22
N GLN A 485 -41.94 -24.80 33.15
CA GLN A 485 -42.12 -25.65 31.98
C GLN A 485 -43.53 -26.25 32.02
N ARG A 486 -44.28 -26.21 30.90
CA ARG A 486 -45.45 -27.04 30.47
C ARG A 486 -46.17 -26.23 29.37
N GLY A 487 -46.64 -26.74 28.22
CA GLY A 487 -46.74 -28.09 27.67
C GLY A 487 -47.85 -28.13 26.60
N LEU A 488 -47.46 -28.40 25.34
CA LEU A 488 -48.13 -29.15 24.25
C LEU A 488 -49.59 -28.86 23.77
N ARG A 489 -49.72 -28.65 22.45
CA ARG A 489 -50.49 -29.42 21.42
C ARG A 489 -49.93 -29.00 20.03
N ARG A 490 -49.24 -29.76 19.17
CA ARG A 490 -49.31 -31.09 18.50
C ARG A 490 -50.24 -31.15 17.27
N THR A 491 -49.64 -31.23 16.06
CA THR A 491 -49.86 -32.14 14.88
C THR A 491 -49.27 -31.48 13.59
N LYS A 492 -48.05 -31.77 13.05
CA LYS A 492 -47.51 -32.90 12.22
C LYS A 492 -48.11 -33.05 10.78
N PRO A 493 -47.40 -33.62 9.76
CA PRO A 493 -45.95 -33.59 9.42
C PRO A 493 -45.57 -33.73 7.88
N VAL A 494 -44.26 -33.89 7.58
CA VAL A 494 -43.60 -34.64 6.45
C VAL A 494 -43.32 -33.92 5.10
N HIS A 495 -42.03 -33.68 4.76
CA HIS A 495 -41.21 -34.56 3.89
C HIS A 495 -39.71 -34.15 3.87
N THR A 496 -38.85 -35.12 4.16
CA THR A 496 -37.39 -35.13 4.00
C THR A 496 -37.07 -35.68 2.62
N LEU A 497 -36.08 -35.12 1.91
CA LEU A 497 -35.53 -35.68 0.68
C LEU A 497 -34.03 -35.93 0.85
N THR A 498 -33.70 -37.21 0.92
CA THR A 498 -32.36 -37.81 0.96
C THR A 498 -31.92 -38.08 -0.48
N LEU A 499 -30.69 -37.75 -0.87
CA LEU A 499 -30.10 -38.20 -2.14
C LEU A 499 -28.83 -39.01 -1.86
N HIS A 500 -28.86 -40.26 -2.31
CA HIS A 500 -27.84 -41.29 -2.19
C HIS A 500 -27.04 -41.40 -3.51
N PHE A 501 -25.74 -41.66 -3.41
CA PHE A 501 -24.84 -42.04 -4.51
C PHE A 501 -25.24 -43.36 -5.18
N PRO A 502 -24.92 -43.56 -6.47
CA PRO A 502 -24.75 -44.89 -7.06
C PRO A 502 -23.28 -45.15 -7.43
N THR A 503 -22.74 -46.27 -6.96
CA THR A 503 -21.53 -46.92 -7.49
C THR A 503 -21.89 -48.26 -8.15
N SER A 504 -21.28 -48.47 -9.32
CA SER A 504 -20.91 -49.75 -9.94
C SER A 504 -21.99 -50.70 -10.48
N ARG A 505 -21.95 -50.92 -11.81
CA ARG A 505 -22.10 -52.25 -12.42
C ARG A 505 -20.91 -52.54 -13.32
N THR A 506 -20.17 -53.59 -12.96
CA THR A 506 -19.31 -54.40 -13.82
C THR A 506 -20.16 -55.39 -14.63
N VAL A 507 -19.69 -55.80 -15.83
CA VAL A 507 -19.57 -57.20 -16.32
C VAL A 507 -19.15 -57.21 -17.82
N SER A 508 -17.93 -57.70 -18.04
CA SER A 508 -17.42 -58.63 -19.08
C SER A 508 -18.03 -58.67 -20.50
N LYS A 509 -17.18 -58.44 -21.51
CA LYS A 509 -16.54 -59.49 -22.32
C LYS A 509 -15.25 -58.98 -22.94
#